data_AF-A0A2Z6QX06-F1
#
_entry.id   AF-A0A2Z6QX06-F1
#
_cell.length_a   1.000
_cell.length_b   1.000
_cell.length_c   1.000
_cell.angle_alpha   90.00
_cell.angle_beta   90.00
_cell.angle_gamma   90.00
#
_symmetry.space_group_name_H-M   'P 1'
#
loop_
_entity.id
_entity.type
_entity.pdbx_description
1 polymer ?
#
loop_
_entity_poly.entity_id
_entity_poly.type
_entity_poly.pdbx_seq_one_letter_code
_entity_poly.pdbx_strand_id
1 'polypeptide(L)'
;MQIPNIQVTDIPPNFRNKFSQEVSCYALPYGFFGIISWSLAFITIFLTYANIPLFSCWRWRKPYRSQGPIIAVISSAMVVLPAIYTCIKCDGNWEIILIALGQLTPWSFKMLNDGTLARSREIFFVHPRDTCYYYFGMFLTILLCISGWCGISKLSIDLMEVQGSLTWPFITCSVAVLFFSLMLVINCEQCGNYNQVFRMMSKYFFATLHSVISHVIISLVSGQWIGIPSKGLLVFISSIVFFVGKRLLFFDIGSC
;
A
#
# COMPACT_ATOMS: atom_id res chain seq x y z
N MET A 1 16.24 -23.64 -19.51
CA MET A 1 15.33 -22.48 -19.70
C MET A 1 16.10 -21.24 -19.26
N GLN A 2 16.76 -20.55 -20.18
CA GLN A 2 17.45 -19.29 -19.87
C GLN A 2 16.38 -18.21 -19.73
N ILE A 3 16.27 -17.61 -18.55
CA ILE A 3 15.49 -16.38 -18.38
C ILE A 3 16.26 -15.31 -19.16
N PRO A 4 15.71 -14.73 -20.24
CA PRO A 4 16.39 -13.68 -20.97
C PRO A 4 16.71 -12.56 -19.99
N ASN A 5 17.97 -12.14 -19.98
CA ASN A 5 18.46 -11.06 -19.15
C ASN A 5 17.91 -9.77 -19.78
N ILE A 6 16.66 -9.41 -19.47
CA ILE A 6 16.01 -8.18 -19.94
C ILE A 6 16.82 -7.04 -19.36
N GLN A 7 17.73 -6.48 -20.16
CA GLN A 7 18.49 -5.32 -19.74
C GLN A 7 17.57 -4.10 -19.83
N VAL A 8 17.55 -3.31 -18.76
CA VAL A 8 16.79 -2.04 -18.64
C VAL A 8 17.16 -1.03 -19.74
N THR A 9 18.18 -1.33 -20.55
CA THR A 9 18.61 -0.59 -21.75
C THR A 9 17.60 -0.59 -22.89
N ASP A 10 16.62 -1.49 -22.89
CA ASP A 10 15.71 -1.66 -24.04
C ASP A 10 14.50 -0.70 -24.02
N ILE A 11 14.41 0.21 -23.03
CA ILE A 11 13.36 1.24 -23.01
C ILE A 11 13.80 2.41 -23.90
N PRO A 12 13.04 2.77 -24.96
CA PRO A 12 13.40 3.87 -25.84
C PRO A 12 13.64 5.17 -25.05
N PRO A 13 14.72 5.91 -25.31
CA PRO A 13 15.07 7.10 -24.53
C PRO A 13 13.98 8.18 -24.57
N ASN A 14 13.27 8.31 -25.70
CA ASN A 14 12.15 9.24 -25.85
C ASN A 14 11.00 8.92 -24.89
N PHE A 15 10.65 7.63 -24.74
CA PHE A 15 9.62 7.21 -23.81
C PHE A 15 10.04 7.40 -22.36
N ARG A 16 11.28 7.01 -22.02
CA ARG A 16 11.85 7.23 -20.68
C ARG A 16 11.82 8.71 -20.29
N ASN A 17 12.20 9.60 -21.20
CA ASN A 17 12.22 11.04 -20.92
C ASN A 17 10.81 11.61 -20.73
N LYS A 18 9.85 11.20 -21.56
CA LYS A 18 8.44 11.57 -21.43
C LYS A 18 7.87 11.10 -20.09
N PHE A 19 8.06 9.82 -19.77
CA PHE A 19 7.56 9.24 -18.52
C PHE A 19 8.25 9.84 -17.28
N SER A 20 9.56 10.09 -17.35
CA SER A 20 10.29 10.75 -16.25
C SER A 20 9.77 12.16 -15.99
N GLN A 21 9.37 12.88 -17.03
CA GLN A 21 8.70 14.16 -16.90
C GLN A 21 7.29 14.02 -16.29
N GLU A 22 6.53 12.99 -16.69
CA GLU A 22 5.21 12.69 -16.12
C GLU A 22 5.28 12.25 -14.66
N VAL A 23 6.29 11.48 -14.25
CA VAL A 23 6.48 11.06 -12.84
C VAL A 23 7.05 12.19 -11.98
N SER A 24 7.53 13.28 -12.56
CA SER A 24 8.09 14.39 -11.78
C SER A 24 7.07 15.07 -10.86
N CYS A 25 5.77 14.93 -11.14
CA CYS A 25 4.68 15.39 -10.26
C CYS A 25 4.36 14.43 -9.11
N TYR A 26 4.85 13.18 -9.17
CA TYR A 26 4.52 12.14 -8.20
C TYR A 26 5.26 12.35 -6.89
N ALA A 27 4.51 12.65 -5.81
CA ALA A 27 5.06 13.10 -4.54
C ALA A 27 4.99 12.06 -3.42
N LEU A 28 4.79 10.79 -3.80
CA LEU A 28 4.79 9.65 -2.90
C LEU A 28 6.09 8.86 -3.07
N PRO A 29 6.56 8.17 -2.02
CA PRO A 29 7.75 7.34 -2.11
C PRO A 29 7.56 6.17 -3.08
N TYR A 30 8.56 5.90 -3.91
CA TYR A 30 8.62 4.72 -4.79
C TYR A 30 10.00 4.05 -4.72
N GLY A 31 10.32 3.12 -5.64
CA GLY A 31 11.61 2.44 -5.69
C GLY A 31 12.01 1.79 -4.36
N PHE A 32 13.28 1.89 -4.02
CA PHE A 32 13.85 1.31 -2.80
C PHE A 32 13.21 1.87 -1.52
N PHE A 33 13.00 3.19 -1.47
CA PHE A 33 12.39 3.83 -0.30
C PHE A 33 10.92 3.41 -0.11
N GLY A 34 10.16 3.28 -1.19
CA GLY A 34 8.81 2.72 -1.19
C GLY A 34 8.78 1.27 -0.73
N ILE A 35 9.70 0.42 -1.23
CA ILE A 35 9.83 -0.98 -0.82
C ILE A 35 10.14 -1.11 0.68
N ILE A 36 11.09 -0.33 1.21
CA ILE A 36 11.37 -0.30 2.66
C ILE A 36 10.11 0.09 3.43
N SER A 37 9.39 1.12 2.96
CA SER A 37 8.16 1.57 3.59
C SER A 37 7.11 0.45 3.62
N TRP A 38 6.91 -0.25 2.50
CA TRP A 38 5.98 -1.37 2.46
C TRP A 38 6.41 -2.51 3.41
N SER A 39 7.69 -2.91 3.38
CA SER A 39 8.23 -3.99 4.23
C SER A 39 8.11 -3.68 5.71
N LEU A 40 8.39 -2.45 6.13
CA LEU A 40 8.21 -2.03 7.52
C LEU A 40 6.74 -2.09 7.94
N ALA A 41 5.80 -1.71 7.06
CA ALA A 41 4.37 -1.79 7.37
C ALA A 41 3.91 -3.25 7.49
N PHE A 42 4.36 -4.11 6.59
CA PHE A 42 4.13 -5.55 6.62
C PHE A 42 4.61 -6.18 7.94
N ILE A 43 5.87 -5.93 8.31
CA ILE A 43 6.47 -6.43 9.55
C ILE A 43 5.72 -5.89 10.77
N THR A 44 5.34 -4.61 10.76
CA THR A 44 4.65 -4.02 11.92
C THR A 44 3.26 -4.62 12.12
N ILE A 45 2.52 -4.89 11.05
CA ILE A 45 1.23 -5.61 11.13
C ILE A 45 1.45 -7.01 11.69
N PHE A 46 2.43 -7.75 11.18
CA PHE A 46 2.77 -9.08 11.69
C PHE A 46 3.07 -9.05 13.19
N LEU A 47 3.95 -8.16 13.63
CA LEU A 47 4.33 -8.04 15.03
C LEU A 47 3.17 -7.56 15.92
N THR A 48 2.24 -6.77 15.37
CA THR A 48 1.02 -6.35 16.08
C THR A 48 0.16 -7.56 16.43
N TYR A 49 0.04 -8.54 15.53
CA TYR A 49 -0.65 -9.81 15.83
C TYR A 49 0.06 -10.63 16.91
N ALA A 50 1.39 -10.55 16.97
CA ALA A 50 2.19 -11.17 18.03
C ALA A 50 2.17 -10.40 19.37
N ASN A 51 1.40 -9.31 19.49
CA ASN A 51 1.42 -8.39 20.65
C ASN A 51 2.78 -7.72 20.92
N ILE A 52 3.56 -7.47 19.87
CA ILE A 52 4.86 -6.80 19.89
C ILE A 52 4.78 -5.53 19.01
N PRO A 53 4.05 -4.48 19.41
CA PRO A 53 3.98 -3.26 18.60
C PRO A 53 5.36 -2.61 18.49
N LEU A 54 5.93 -2.60 17.28
CA LEU A 54 7.30 -2.12 17.01
C LEU A 54 7.50 -0.64 17.37
N PHE A 55 6.49 0.19 17.09
CA PHE A 55 6.53 1.64 17.32
C PHE A 55 5.92 2.07 18.66
N SER A 56 5.43 1.12 19.47
CA SER A 56 4.83 1.39 20.78
C SER A 56 5.37 0.42 21.83
N CYS A 57 6.70 0.39 22.02
CA CYS A 57 7.37 -0.60 22.86
C CYS A 57 6.82 -0.70 24.29
N TRP A 58 6.30 0.40 24.86
CA TRP A 58 5.64 0.42 26.19
C TRP A 58 4.35 -0.41 26.27
N ARG A 59 3.83 -0.88 25.13
CA ARG A 59 2.63 -1.74 25.05
C ARG A 59 2.94 -3.19 24.74
N TRP A 60 4.20 -3.61 24.76
CA TRP A 60 4.55 -5.02 24.60
C TRP A 60 3.82 -5.87 25.66
N ARG A 61 3.24 -7.00 25.23
CA ARG A 61 2.44 -7.93 26.06
C ARG A 61 1.14 -7.36 26.65
N LYS A 62 0.79 -6.09 26.38
CA LYS A 62 -0.52 -5.53 26.77
C LYS A 62 -1.59 -5.97 25.77
N PRO A 63 -2.88 -6.03 26.17
CA PRO A 63 -3.96 -6.28 25.23
C PRO A 63 -3.96 -5.24 24.12
N TYR A 64 -4.17 -5.71 22.89
CA TYR A 64 -4.25 -4.85 21.73
C TYR A 64 -5.38 -3.83 21.89
N ARG A 65 -5.12 -2.58 21.52
CA ARG A 65 -6.12 -1.51 21.46
C ARG A 65 -6.01 -0.83 20.10
N SER A 66 -7.16 -0.50 19.52
CA SER A 66 -7.19 0.34 18.32
C SER A 66 -6.60 1.71 18.60
N GLN A 67 -6.00 2.31 17.56
CA GLN A 67 -5.32 3.59 17.64
C GLN A 67 -6.26 4.68 18.21
N GLY A 68 -5.75 5.51 19.11
CA GLY A 68 -6.50 6.66 19.66
C GLY A 68 -6.95 7.63 18.56
N PRO A 69 -8.12 8.28 18.69
CA PRO A 69 -8.74 9.06 17.61
C PRO A 69 -7.88 10.24 17.16
N ILE A 70 -7.19 10.92 18.08
CA ILE A 70 -6.32 12.06 17.76
C ILE A 70 -5.15 11.61 16.87
N ILE A 71 -4.46 10.53 17.26
CA ILE A 71 -3.33 10.01 16.48
C ILE A 71 -3.84 9.49 15.14
N ALA A 72 -4.99 8.81 15.11
CA ALA A 72 -5.60 8.32 13.88
C ALA A 72 -5.89 9.45 12.88
N VAL A 73 -6.39 10.60 13.34
CA VAL A 73 -6.63 11.79 12.51
C VAL A 73 -5.30 12.35 11.98
N ILE A 74 -4.31 12.53 12.85
CA ILE A 74 -2.98 13.06 12.46
C ILE A 74 -2.33 12.13 11.43
N SER A 75 -2.28 10.82 11.70
CA SER A 75 -1.69 9.85 10.78
C SER A 75 -2.46 9.76 9.47
N SER A 76 -3.79 9.88 9.51
CA SER A 76 -4.60 9.91 8.28
C SER A 76 -4.32 11.16 7.45
N ALA A 77 -4.21 12.34 8.06
CA ALA A 77 -3.84 13.55 7.35
C ALA A 77 -2.45 13.44 6.70
N MET A 78 -1.47 12.90 7.43
CA MET A 78 -0.11 12.71 6.92
C MET A 78 0.00 11.69 5.79
N VAL A 79 -0.95 10.75 5.68
CA VAL A 79 -0.96 9.75 4.60
C VAL A 79 -1.84 10.19 3.42
N VAL A 80 -3.01 10.76 3.70
CA VAL A 80 -4.00 11.14 2.67
C VAL A 80 -3.62 12.44 1.97
N LEU A 81 -3.11 13.47 2.68
CA LEU A 81 -2.78 14.77 2.06
C LEU A 81 -1.68 14.65 0.99
N PRO A 82 -0.56 13.93 1.18
CA PRO A 82 0.42 13.68 0.12
C PRO A 82 -0.16 12.99 -1.12
N ALA A 83 -1.11 12.05 -0.92
CA ALA A 83 -1.78 11.38 -2.02
C ALA A 83 -2.71 12.33 -2.78
N ILE A 84 -3.50 13.16 -2.07
CA ILE A 84 -4.32 14.22 -2.68
C ILE A 84 -3.43 15.21 -3.45
N TYR A 85 -2.33 15.66 -2.85
CA TYR A 85 -1.38 16.56 -3.51
C TYR A 85 -0.85 15.95 -4.82
N THR A 86 -0.51 14.66 -4.81
CA THR A 86 -0.10 13.93 -6.02
C THR A 86 -1.23 13.89 -7.05
N CYS A 87 -2.47 13.63 -6.63
CA CYS A 87 -3.62 13.59 -7.54
C CYS A 87 -3.87 14.94 -8.23
N ILE A 88 -3.72 16.05 -7.50
CA ILE A 88 -3.88 17.41 -8.04
C ILE A 88 -2.71 17.77 -8.96
N LYS A 89 -1.48 17.40 -8.58
CA LYS A 89 -0.28 17.81 -9.33
C LYS A 89 -0.07 17.01 -10.60
N CYS A 90 -0.48 15.74 -10.61
CA CYS A 90 -0.43 14.85 -11.76
C CYS A 90 -1.72 14.84 -12.57
N ASP A 91 -2.45 15.97 -12.58
CA ASP A 91 -3.70 16.09 -13.34
C ASP A 91 -3.49 15.71 -14.81
N GLY A 92 -4.43 14.94 -15.36
CA GLY A 92 -4.36 14.38 -16.71
C GLY A 92 -3.70 13.00 -16.85
N ASN A 93 -2.92 12.52 -15.87
CA ASN A 93 -2.33 11.17 -15.90
C ASN A 93 -3.05 10.22 -14.94
N TRP A 94 -4.19 9.68 -15.38
CA TRP A 94 -5.05 8.84 -14.57
C TRP A 94 -4.35 7.60 -14.00
N GLU A 95 -3.41 6.99 -14.73
CA GLU A 95 -2.66 5.84 -14.25
C GLU A 95 -1.81 6.16 -13.01
N ILE A 96 -1.16 7.33 -12.98
CA ILE A 96 -0.37 7.80 -11.84
C ILE A 96 -1.28 8.16 -10.67
N ILE A 97 -2.42 8.80 -10.93
CA ILE A 97 -3.45 9.12 -9.92
C ILE A 97 -3.98 7.83 -9.26
N LEU A 98 -4.33 6.84 -10.07
CA LEU A 98 -4.85 5.55 -9.60
C LEU A 98 -3.81 4.78 -8.78
N ILE A 99 -2.53 4.81 -9.18
CA ILE A 99 -1.43 4.25 -8.38
C ILE A 99 -1.29 5.01 -7.06
N ALA A 100 -1.34 6.34 -7.06
CA ALA A 100 -1.23 7.16 -5.86
C ALA A 100 -2.36 6.88 -4.85
N LEU A 101 -3.60 6.72 -5.34
CA LEU A 101 -4.72 6.27 -4.51
C LEU A 101 -4.48 4.84 -4.00
N GLY A 102 -3.99 3.95 -4.85
CA GLY A 102 -3.62 2.57 -4.48
C GLY A 102 -2.63 2.50 -3.32
N GLN A 103 -1.71 3.47 -3.20
CA GLN A 103 -0.73 3.54 -2.10
C GLN A 103 -1.35 3.79 -0.71
N LEU A 104 -2.63 4.17 -0.65
CA LEU A 104 -3.42 4.32 0.58
C LEU A 104 -3.99 2.99 1.09
N THR A 105 -3.88 1.89 0.32
CA THR A 105 -4.44 0.58 0.73
C THR A 105 -3.89 0.06 2.06
N PRO A 106 -2.58 0.17 2.39
CA PRO A 106 -2.09 -0.19 3.72
C PRO A 106 -2.75 0.58 4.87
N TRP A 107 -3.12 1.85 4.64
CA TRP A 107 -3.77 2.70 5.62
C TRP A 107 -5.22 2.26 5.88
N SER A 108 -6.01 2.03 4.83
CA SER A 108 -7.37 1.50 4.99
C SER A 108 -7.36 0.08 5.55
N PHE A 109 -6.38 -0.74 5.17
CA PHE A 109 -6.23 -2.10 5.70
C PHE A 109 -5.94 -2.07 7.20
N LYS A 110 -5.14 -1.10 7.66
CA LYS A 110 -4.89 -0.92 9.09
C LYS A 110 -6.18 -0.62 9.86
N MET A 111 -7.10 0.18 9.32
CA MET A 111 -8.42 0.39 9.93
C MET A 111 -9.22 -0.92 10.01
N LEU A 112 -9.27 -1.68 8.91
CA LEU A 112 -9.91 -2.99 8.87
C LEU A 112 -9.31 -3.95 9.91
N ASN A 113 -7.99 -3.97 10.00
CA ASN A 113 -7.23 -4.77 10.94
C ASN A 113 -7.58 -4.43 12.40
N ASP A 114 -7.70 -3.15 12.71
CA ASP A 114 -8.03 -2.66 14.05
C ASP A 114 -9.45 -3.05 14.45
N GLY A 115 -10.42 -2.87 13.56
CA GLY A 115 -11.80 -3.31 13.79
C GLY A 115 -11.91 -4.84 13.93
N THR A 116 -11.15 -5.59 13.15
CA THR A 116 -11.14 -7.07 13.23
C THR A 116 -10.53 -7.54 14.55
N LEU A 117 -9.40 -6.96 14.97
CA LEU A 117 -8.73 -7.32 16.22
C LEU A 117 -9.59 -7.00 17.44
N ALA A 118 -10.20 -5.81 17.48
CA ALA A 118 -11.13 -5.43 18.55
C ALA A 118 -12.29 -6.43 18.68
N ARG A 119 -12.95 -6.76 17.56
CA ARG A 119 -14.06 -7.73 17.53
C ARG A 119 -13.65 -9.14 17.95
N SER A 120 -12.43 -9.57 17.65
CA SER A 120 -11.95 -10.91 17.99
C SER A 120 -11.55 -11.08 19.46
N ARG A 121 -11.28 -9.99 20.19
CA ARG A 121 -10.75 -10.05 21.57
C ARG A 121 -11.75 -9.60 22.63
N GLU A 122 -12.74 -8.80 22.29
CA GLU A 122 -13.75 -8.34 23.25
C GLU A 122 -14.96 -9.27 23.25
N ILE A 123 -15.12 -10.03 24.34
CA ILE A 123 -16.23 -10.99 24.54
C ILE A 123 -17.54 -10.26 24.90
N PHE A 124 -17.48 -9.01 25.38
CA PHE A 124 -18.66 -8.38 26.03
C PHE A 124 -19.06 -6.98 25.52
N PHE A 125 -18.18 -6.15 24.96
CA PHE A 125 -18.57 -4.80 24.49
C PHE A 125 -17.72 -4.32 23.32
N VAL A 126 -18.22 -4.46 22.09
CA VAL A 126 -17.58 -3.85 20.91
C VAL A 126 -17.93 -2.36 20.87
N HIS A 127 -16.94 -1.49 20.95
CA HIS A 127 -17.17 -0.05 20.79
C HIS A 127 -17.69 0.26 19.37
N PRO A 128 -18.70 1.15 19.20
CA PRO A 128 -19.24 1.51 17.89
C PRO A 128 -18.19 2.01 16.88
N ARG A 129 -17.12 2.62 17.39
CA ARG A 129 -15.96 3.06 16.61
C ARG A 129 -15.26 1.90 15.91
N ASP A 130 -15.05 0.77 16.59
CA ASP A 130 -14.30 -0.35 16.04
C ASP A 130 -15.12 -1.08 14.97
N THR A 131 -16.45 -1.12 15.13
CA THR A 131 -17.39 -1.55 14.08
C THR A 131 -17.30 -0.63 12.85
N CYS A 132 -17.27 0.69 13.05
CA CYS A 132 -17.07 1.65 11.96
C CYS A 132 -15.74 1.41 11.24
N TYR A 133 -14.64 1.23 11.98
CA TYR A 133 -13.32 0.94 11.41
C TYR A 133 -13.32 -0.34 10.57
N TYR A 134 -14.02 -1.38 11.02
CA TYR A 134 -14.15 -2.62 10.27
C TYR A 134 -14.84 -2.41 8.90
N TYR A 135 -16.06 -1.84 8.89
CA TYR A 135 -16.82 -1.68 7.66
C TYR A 135 -16.19 -0.64 6.73
N PHE A 136 -15.80 0.51 7.27
CA PHE A 136 -15.18 1.57 6.50
C PHE A 136 -13.81 1.16 5.97
N GLY A 137 -12.99 0.52 6.81
CA GLY A 137 -11.70 -0.03 6.43
C GLY A 137 -11.83 -1.11 5.35
N MET A 138 -12.83 -1.99 5.44
CA MET A 138 -13.12 -2.99 4.40
C MET A 138 -13.46 -2.33 3.07
N PHE A 139 -14.45 -1.44 3.08
CA PHE A 139 -14.91 -0.73 1.89
C PHE A 139 -13.77 0.03 1.21
N LEU A 140 -13.03 0.83 1.96
CA LEU A 140 -11.89 1.59 1.43
C LEU A 140 -10.77 0.69 0.94
N THR A 141 -10.46 -0.41 1.63
CA THR A 141 -9.41 -1.34 1.20
C THR A 141 -9.74 -1.94 -0.15
N ILE A 142 -11.00 -2.34 -0.38
CA ILE A 142 -11.43 -2.87 -1.68
C ILE A 142 -11.30 -1.79 -2.75
N LEU A 143 -11.83 -0.59 -2.51
CA LEU A 143 -11.81 0.52 -3.46
C LEU A 143 -10.38 0.94 -3.84
N LEU A 144 -9.51 1.12 -2.86
CA LEU A 144 -8.12 1.56 -3.06
C LEU A 144 -7.27 0.44 -3.69
N CYS A 145 -7.51 -0.82 -3.33
CA CYS A 145 -6.87 -1.98 -3.97
C CYS A 145 -7.21 -2.04 -5.47
N ILE A 146 -8.50 -1.97 -5.81
CA ILE A 146 -8.97 -1.96 -7.20
C ILE A 146 -8.33 -0.78 -7.95
N SER A 147 -8.34 0.42 -7.36
CA SER A 147 -7.72 1.61 -7.96
C SER A 147 -6.24 1.38 -8.27
N GLY A 148 -5.48 0.83 -7.32
CA GLY A 148 -4.07 0.54 -7.52
C GLY A 148 -3.80 -0.50 -8.62
N TRP A 149 -4.61 -1.55 -8.71
CA TRP A 149 -4.52 -2.54 -9.78
C TRP A 149 -4.90 -1.98 -11.15
N CYS A 150 -5.93 -1.13 -11.23
CA CYS A 150 -6.30 -0.43 -12.46
C CYS A 150 -5.16 0.46 -12.94
N GLY A 151 -4.53 1.23 -12.05
CA GLY A 151 -3.40 2.10 -12.39
C GLY A 151 -2.19 1.32 -12.92
N ILE A 152 -1.83 0.21 -12.27
CA ILE A 152 -0.72 -0.65 -12.73
C ILE A 152 -1.05 -1.35 -14.05
N SER A 153 -2.28 -1.82 -14.22
CA SER A 153 -2.73 -2.43 -15.47
C SER A 153 -2.59 -1.46 -16.63
N LYS A 154 -3.08 -0.23 -16.48
CA LYS A 154 -2.98 0.80 -17.52
C LYS A 154 -1.53 1.14 -17.85
N LEU A 155 -0.72 1.39 -16.81
CA LEU A 155 0.72 1.67 -16.99
C LEU A 155 1.43 0.51 -17.70
N SER A 156 1.07 -0.73 -17.39
CA SER A 156 1.65 -1.91 -18.02
C SER A 156 1.27 -2.04 -19.50
N ILE A 157 0.01 -1.73 -19.85
CA ILE A 157 -0.46 -1.70 -21.24
C ILE A 157 0.31 -0.66 -22.04
N ASP A 158 0.49 0.55 -21.49
CA ASP A 158 1.23 1.63 -22.16
C ASP A 158 2.70 1.25 -22.40
N LEU A 159 3.32 0.54 -21.45
CA LEU A 159 4.66 0.00 -21.62
C LEU A 159 4.73 -1.10 -22.70
N MET A 160 3.69 -1.91 -22.82
CA MET A 160 3.61 -2.96 -23.85
C MET A 160 3.51 -2.38 -25.26
N GLU A 161 2.69 -1.34 -25.45
CA GLU A 161 2.56 -0.68 -26.75
C GLU A 161 3.91 -0.14 -27.25
N VAL A 162 4.79 0.25 -26.34
CA VAL A 162 6.10 0.83 -26.67
C VAL A 162 7.19 -0.22 -26.88
N GLN A 163 7.18 -1.34 -26.14
CA GLN A 163 8.25 -2.35 -26.20
C GLN A 163 7.90 -3.63 -26.97
N GLY A 164 6.63 -3.84 -27.36
CA GLY A 164 6.21 -4.97 -28.20
C GLY A 164 6.39 -6.37 -27.62
N SER A 165 6.88 -6.53 -26.37
CA SER A 165 7.28 -7.84 -25.82
C SER A 165 7.19 -7.96 -24.28
N LEU A 166 6.36 -7.17 -23.60
CA LEU A 166 6.16 -7.32 -22.16
C LEU A 166 4.90 -8.15 -21.87
N THR A 167 4.95 -9.46 -22.09
CA THR A 167 3.86 -10.40 -21.71
C THR A 167 3.76 -10.63 -20.20
N TRP A 168 4.85 -10.41 -19.47
CA TRP A 168 4.95 -10.76 -18.04
C TRP A 168 4.06 -9.93 -17.10
N PRO A 169 3.95 -8.58 -17.25
CA PRO A 169 3.09 -7.75 -16.41
C PRO A 169 1.60 -8.11 -16.52
N PHE A 170 1.15 -8.51 -17.71
CA PHE A 170 -0.25 -8.90 -17.96
C PHE A 170 -0.60 -10.21 -17.25
N ILE A 171 0.32 -11.17 -17.25
CA ILE A 171 0.20 -12.43 -16.49
C ILE A 171 0.19 -12.10 -15.00
N THR A 172 1.06 -11.21 -14.52
CA THR A 172 1.11 -10.86 -13.09
C THR A 172 -0.16 -10.12 -12.63
N CYS A 173 -0.69 -9.20 -13.44
CA CYS A 173 -1.97 -8.51 -13.15
C CYS A 173 -3.15 -9.48 -13.16
N SER A 174 -3.25 -10.32 -14.20
CA SER A 174 -4.36 -11.29 -14.34
C SER A 174 -4.35 -12.32 -13.21
N VAL A 175 -3.16 -12.84 -12.86
CA VAL A 175 -2.99 -13.78 -11.75
C VAL A 175 -3.29 -13.11 -10.42
N ALA A 176 -2.86 -11.86 -10.20
CA ALA A 176 -3.11 -11.18 -8.94
C ALA A 176 -4.58 -10.79 -8.73
N VAL A 177 -5.30 -10.40 -9.79
CA VAL A 177 -6.75 -10.16 -9.75
C VAL A 177 -7.52 -11.45 -9.48
N LEU A 178 -7.16 -12.54 -10.16
CA LEU A 178 -7.72 -13.87 -9.89
C LEU A 178 -7.44 -14.32 -8.46
N PHE A 179 -6.23 -14.09 -7.95
CA PHE A 179 -5.84 -14.47 -6.61
C PHE A 179 -6.49 -13.61 -5.53
N PHE A 180 -6.64 -12.30 -5.76
CA PHE A 180 -7.39 -11.41 -4.86
C PHE A 180 -8.87 -11.80 -4.78
N SER A 181 -9.47 -12.12 -5.94
CA SER A 181 -10.83 -12.64 -6.03
C SER A 181 -10.96 -13.99 -5.30
N LEU A 182 -9.98 -14.88 -5.48
CA LEU A 182 -9.92 -16.17 -4.78
C LEU A 182 -9.75 -15.98 -3.27
N MET A 183 -8.98 -14.99 -2.80
CA MET A 183 -8.81 -14.67 -1.38
C MET A 183 -10.08 -14.08 -0.75
N LEU A 184 -10.88 -13.32 -1.51
CA LEU A 184 -12.21 -12.90 -1.07
C LEU A 184 -13.17 -14.10 -0.94
N VAL A 185 -13.03 -15.13 -1.79
CA VAL A 185 -13.84 -16.36 -1.75
C VAL A 185 -13.37 -17.34 -0.66
N ILE A 186 -12.05 -17.52 -0.46
CA ILE A 186 -11.44 -18.38 0.58
C ILE A 186 -11.65 -17.80 1.99
N ASN A 187 -12.07 -16.54 2.11
CA ASN A 187 -12.60 -15.98 3.35
C ASN A 187 -13.93 -16.58 3.81
N CYS A 188 -14.36 -17.71 3.25
CA CYS A 188 -15.32 -18.59 3.88
C CYS A 188 -14.85 -18.90 5.31
N GLU A 189 -15.43 -18.19 6.29
CA GLU A 189 -15.13 -18.32 7.72
C GLU A 189 -15.26 -19.75 8.25
N GLN A 190 -15.88 -20.63 7.46
CA GLN A 190 -16.13 -22.04 7.78
C GLN A 190 -14.96 -22.97 7.47
N CYS A 191 -13.91 -22.54 6.75
CA CYS A 191 -12.78 -23.39 6.39
C CYS A 191 -11.72 -23.48 7.51
N GLY A 192 -12.10 -24.07 8.65
CA GLY A 192 -11.17 -24.66 9.61
C GLY A 192 -10.36 -23.72 10.50
N ASN A 193 -9.70 -24.33 11.49
CA ASN A 193 -8.93 -23.72 12.59
C ASN A 193 -7.58 -23.15 12.12
N TYR A 194 -7.53 -22.49 10.95
CA TYR A 194 -6.32 -21.84 10.46
C TYR A 194 -5.97 -20.63 11.34
N ASN A 195 -4.68 -20.45 11.59
CA ASN A 195 -4.16 -19.36 12.40
C ASN A 195 -4.63 -17.99 11.84
N GLN A 196 -5.47 -17.29 12.59
CA GLN A 196 -6.05 -15.98 12.22
C GLN A 196 -4.97 -14.98 11.76
N VAL A 197 -3.77 -15.07 12.33
CA VAL A 197 -2.60 -14.27 11.95
C VAL A 197 -2.24 -14.51 10.49
N PHE A 198 -2.09 -15.77 10.07
CA PHE A 198 -1.75 -16.11 8.69
C PHE A 198 -2.78 -15.57 7.71
N ARG A 199 -4.08 -15.74 8.01
CA ARG A 199 -5.18 -15.23 7.18
C ARG A 199 -5.10 -13.72 6.99
N MET A 200 -4.86 -12.95 8.06
CA MET A 200 -4.78 -11.50 7.97
C MET A 200 -3.50 -11.02 7.28
N MET A 201 -2.38 -11.72 7.46
CA MET A 201 -1.13 -11.46 6.74
C MET A 201 -1.27 -11.72 5.24
N SER A 202 -1.92 -12.82 4.85
CA SER A 202 -2.23 -13.10 3.43
C SER A 202 -3.09 -11.99 2.85
N LYS A 203 -4.19 -11.61 3.52
CA LYS A 203 -5.05 -10.51 3.05
C LYS A 203 -4.25 -9.21 2.84
N TYR A 204 -3.41 -8.84 3.80
CA TYR A 204 -2.59 -7.64 3.69
C TYR A 204 -1.63 -7.72 2.50
N PHE A 205 -0.93 -8.85 2.36
CA PHE A 205 0.02 -9.07 1.26
C PHE A 205 -0.67 -8.88 -0.09
N PHE A 206 -1.78 -9.57 -0.33
CA PHE A 206 -2.49 -9.48 -1.62
C PHE A 206 -3.17 -8.14 -1.84
N ALA A 207 -3.76 -7.54 -0.80
CA ALA A 207 -4.35 -6.22 -0.89
C ALA A 207 -3.33 -5.11 -1.15
N THR A 208 -2.03 -5.34 -0.91
CA THR A 208 -0.99 -4.31 -1.09
C THR A 208 0.08 -4.68 -2.10
N LEU A 209 -0.05 -5.84 -2.77
CA LEU A 209 0.92 -6.32 -3.75
C LEU A 209 1.09 -5.34 -4.92
N HIS A 210 0.00 -4.71 -5.35
CA HIS A 210 0.04 -3.64 -6.35
C HIS A 210 0.97 -2.49 -5.89
N SER A 211 0.99 -2.14 -4.61
CA SER A 211 1.87 -1.07 -4.12
C SER A 211 3.35 -1.41 -4.34
N VAL A 212 3.77 -2.65 -4.07
CA VAL A 212 5.15 -3.11 -4.31
C VAL A 212 5.48 -3.13 -5.80
N ILE A 213 4.58 -3.68 -6.61
CA ILE A 213 4.75 -3.73 -8.08
C ILE A 213 4.89 -2.31 -8.63
N SER A 214 4.06 -1.37 -8.19
CA SER A 214 4.13 0.03 -8.62
C SER A 214 5.45 0.68 -8.24
N HIS A 215 6.01 0.40 -7.05
CA HIS A 215 7.31 0.93 -6.65
C HIS A 215 8.42 0.48 -7.60
N VAL A 216 8.41 -0.81 -8.00
CA VAL A 216 9.39 -1.40 -8.92
C VAL A 216 9.22 -0.86 -10.34
N ILE A 217 7.99 -0.86 -10.88
CA ILE A 217 7.71 -0.38 -12.24
C ILE A 217 8.06 1.10 -12.36
N ILE A 218 7.60 1.96 -11.43
CA ILE A 218 7.90 3.39 -11.49
C ILE A 218 9.42 3.63 -11.42
N SER A 219 10.16 2.91 -10.56
CA SER A 219 11.62 3.06 -10.51
C SER A 219 12.33 2.60 -11.78
N LEU A 220 11.84 1.50 -12.39
CA LEU A 220 12.39 0.96 -13.64
C LEU A 220 12.21 1.95 -14.79
N VAL A 221 10.98 2.43 -14.97
CA VAL A 221 10.61 3.30 -16.10
C VAL A 221 11.19 4.71 -15.93
N SER A 222 11.18 5.26 -14.72
CA SER A 222 11.80 6.57 -14.44
C SER A 222 13.34 6.54 -14.47
N GLY A 223 13.95 5.35 -14.30
CA GLY A 223 15.39 5.19 -14.11
C GLY A 223 15.88 5.66 -12.73
N GLN A 224 14.99 5.95 -11.78
CA GLN A 224 15.33 6.43 -10.44
C GLN A 224 15.00 5.39 -9.37
N TRP A 225 16.02 4.67 -8.89
CA TRP A 225 15.86 3.57 -7.92
C TRP A 225 15.76 4.01 -6.46
N ILE A 226 16.36 5.15 -6.09
CA ILE A 226 16.29 5.67 -4.72
C ILE A 226 14.82 5.94 -4.34
N GLY A 227 14.03 6.42 -5.31
CA GLY A 227 12.59 6.60 -5.16
C GLY A 227 12.20 7.78 -4.27
N ILE A 228 13.11 8.74 -4.15
CA ILE A 228 12.88 10.08 -3.62
C ILE A 228 12.97 11.03 -4.81
N PRO A 229 11.92 11.81 -5.11
CA PRO A 229 11.94 12.78 -6.20
C PRO A 229 13.06 13.79 -5.97
N SER A 230 14.01 13.88 -6.91
CA SER A 230 15.20 14.74 -6.77
C SER A 230 14.92 16.21 -7.03
N LYS A 231 13.72 16.56 -7.52
CA LYS A 231 13.34 17.93 -7.88
C LYS A 231 12.12 18.39 -7.08
N GLY A 232 12.31 19.45 -6.31
CA GLY A 232 11.24 20.15 -5.58
C GLY A 232 11.19 19.81 -4.09
N LEU A 233 11.49 20.81 -3.25
CA LEU A 233 11.45 20.69 -1.79
C LEU A 233 10.10 20.18 -1.28
N LEU A 234 8.99 20.64 -1.87
CA LEU A 234 7.65 20.26 -1.46
C LEU A 234 7.34 18.78 -1.75
N VAL A 235 7.86 18.25 -2.87
CA VAL A 235 7.70 16.85 -3.26
C VAL A 235 8.49 15.94 -2.32
N PHE A 236 9.71 16.37 -1.95
CA PHE A 236 10.52 15.70 -0.93
C PHE A 236 9.81 15.68 0.43
N ILE A 237 9.35 16.83 0.92
CA ILE A 237 8.62 16.94 2.20
C ILE A 237 7.38 16.04 2.18
N SER A 238 6.59 16.08 1.10
CA SER A 238 5.42 15.21 0.91
C SER A 238 5.76 13.72 1.05
N SER A 239 6.87 13.28 0.45
CA SER A 239 7.32 11.89 0.51
C SER A 239 7.73 11.48 1.93
N ILE A 240 8.42 12.36 2.67
CA ILE A 240 8.80 12.13 4.07
C ILE A 240 7.58 12.12 4.98
N VAL A 241 6.67 13.09 4.82
CA VAL A 241 5.43 13.19 5.61
C VAL A 241 4.59 11.92 5.41
N PHE A 242 4.45 11.44 4.17
CA PHE A 242 3.75 10.20 3.87
C PHE A 242 4.42 8.98 4.53
N PHE A 243 5.75 8.90 4.45
CA PHE A 243 6.51 7.81 5.08
C PHE A 243 6.32 7.79 6.60
N VAL A 244 6.45 8.94 7.27
CA VAL A 244 6.26 9.07 8.72
C VAL A 244 4.81 8.79 9.11
N GLY A 245 3.85 9.32 8.34
CA GLY A 245 2.42 9.09 8.54
C GLY A 245 2.08 7.59 8.55
N LYS A 246 2.66 6.81 7.63
CA LYS A 246 2.49 5.34 7.59
C LYS A 246 3.02 4.64 8.86
N ARG A 247 4.00 5.20 9.57
CA ARG A 247 4.49 4.65 10.85
C ARG A 247 3.63 5.05 12.02
N LEU A 248 3.15 6.30 12.04
CA LEU A 248 2.28 6.81 13.09
C LEU A 248 0.97 6.04 13.22
N LEU A 249 0.51 5.37 12.15
CA LEU A 249 -0.62 4.43 12.19
C LEU A 249 -0.45 3.28 13.19
N PHE A 250 0.79 2.98 13.58
CA PHE A 250 1.12 1.91 14.52
C PHE A 250 1.54 2.45 15.90
N PHE A 251 1.42 3.76 16.10
CA PHE A 251 1.77 4.45 17.32
C PHE A 251 0.52 4.61 18.21
N ASP A 252 0.61 4.19 19.48
CA ASP A 252 -0.48 4.33 20.44
C ASP A 252 -0.01 4.98 21.75
N ILE A 253 -0.48 6.21 21.99
CA ILE A 253 -0.19 7.02 23.19
C ILE A 253 -1.21 6.74 24.31
N GLY A 254 -2.22 5.90 24.08
CA GLY A 254 -3.25 5.59 25.05
C GLY A 254 -2.65 5.26 26.42
N SER A 255 -3.08 6.04 27.43
CA SER A 255 -2.56 6.05 28.79
C SER A 255 -2.39 4.64 29.34
N CYS A 256 -1.24 4.38 29.97
CA CYS A 256 -0.98 3.19 30.78
C CYS A 256 -2.08 2.97 31.82
#